data_AF-A0A8C9LPD3-F1
#
_entry.id   AF-A0A8C9LPD3-F1
#
_cell.length_a   1.000
_cell.length_b   1.000
_cell.length_c   1.000
_cell.angle_alpha   90.00
_cell.angle_beta   90.00
_cell.angle_gamma   90.00
#
_symmetry.space_group_name_H-M   'P 1'
#
loop_
_entity.id
_entity.type
_entity.pdbx_description
1 polymer ?
#
loop_
_entity_poly.entity_id
_entity_poly.type
_entity_poly.pdbx_seq_one_letter_code
_entity_poly.pdbx_strand_id
1 'polypeptide(L)'
;MELSYQTLKFTHQAREAVLFELARYHAPSTIFLDELESVMSQRGTAPGGEHEGSLRMKTELLVQMDGLARSEDLVFVLAASNLPCNHIHFWASGRSCPPCLP
;
A
#
# COMPACT_ATOMS: atom_id res chain seq x y z
N MET A 1 26.51 -14.82 10.12
CA MET A 1 25.21 -14.32 10.62
C MET A 1 24.33 -14.14 9.40
N GLU A 2 23.56 -15.17 9.04
CA GLU A 2 22.46 -14.97 8.08
C GLU A 2 21.43 -14.12 8.79
N LEU A 3 21.36 -12.83 8.44
CA LEU A 3 20.21 -12.02 8.80
C LEU A 3 19.03 -12.64 8.06
N SER A 4 18.23 -13.41 8.78
CA SER A 4 17.02 -14.05 8.25
C SER A 4 15.98 -12.94 8.06
N TYR A 5 16.09 -12.22 6.94
CA TYR A 5 15.11 -11.21 6.54
C TYR A 5 13.81 -11.94 6.20
N GLN A 6 12.80 -11.77 7.06
CA GLN A 6 11.47 -12.32 6.81
C GLN A 6 10.81 -11.51 5.71
N THR A 7 10.42 -12.17 4.63
CA THR A 7 9.61 -11.55 3.56
C THR A 7 8.14 -11.88 3.82
N LEU A 8 7.34 -10.83 4.03
CA LEU A 8 5.89 -10.94 4.19
C LEU A 8 5.22 -10.52 2.88
N LYS A 9 4.52 -11.45 2.22
CA LYS A 9 3.75 -11.15 1.02
C LYS A 9 2.32 -10.79 1.41
N PHE A 10 1.87 -9.62 0.97
CA PHE A 10 0.48 -9.20 1.14
C PHE A 10 -0.43 -10.01 0.20
N THR A 11 -1.55 -10.51 0.73
CA THR A 11 -2.61 -11.14 -0.07
C THR A 11 -3.92 -10.44 0.22
N HIS A 12 -4.79 -10.37 -0.79
CA HIS A 12 -6.06 -9.63 -0.73
C HIS A 12 -7.06 -10.16 0.33
N GLN A 13 -6.77 -11.30 0.97
CA GLN A 13 -7.54 -11.90 2.06
C GLN A 13 -6.91 -11.69 3.44
N ALA A 14 -5.66 -11.23 3.52
CA ALA A 14 -4.97 -11.01 4.78
C ALA A 14 -5.46 -9.73 5.44
N ARG A 15 -5.60 -9.75 6.77
CA ARG A 15 -5.89 -8.54 7.56
C ARG A 15 -4.64 -7.69 7.63
N GLU A 16 -4.71 -6.44 7.18
CA GLU A 16 -3.58 -5.52 7.09
C GLU A 16 -2.88 -5.38 8.44
N ALA A 17 -3.64 -5.11 9.51
CA ALA A 17 -3.11 -4.87 10.86
C ALA A 17 -2.21 -6.00 11.36
N VAL A 18 -2.60 -7.27 11.14
CA VAL A 18 -1.84 -8.43 11.62
C VAL A 18 -0.51 -8.56 10.88
N LEU A 19 -0.50 -8.28 9.57
CA LEU A 19 0.72 -8.37 8.76
C LEU A 19 1.75 -7.32 9.19
N PHE A 20 1.29 -6.10 9.46
CA PHE A 20 2.15 -5.03 9.95
C PHE A 20 2.66 -5.30 11.37
N GLU A 21 1.84 -5.84 12.26
CA GLU A 21 2.28 -6.23 13.61
C GLU A 21 3.33 -7.35 13.60
N LEU A 22 3.13 -8.36 12.76
CA LEU A 22 4.10 -9.44 12.55
C LEU A 22 5.42 -8.92 11.96
N ALA A 23 5.35 -7.99 11.00
CA ALA A 23 6.55 -7.38 10.42
C ALA A 23 7.40 -6.65 11.46
N ARG A 24 6.74 -5.97 12.41
CA ARG A 24 7.40 -5.27 13.52
C ARG A 24 7.99 -6.26 14.51
N TYR A 25 7.24 -7.29 14.87
CA TYR A 25 7.71 -8.33 15.79
C TYR A 25 8.95 -9.07 15.25
N HIS A 26 9.01 -9.27 13.93
CA HIS A 26 10.11 -9.93 13.24
C HIS A 26 11.13 -8.96 12.61
N ALA A 27 11.28 -7.74 13.13
CA ALA A 27 12.27 -6.81 12.60
C ALA A 27 13.71 -7.39 12.70
N PRO A 28 14.55 -7.30 11.65
CA PRO A 28 14.31 -6.61 10.38
C PRO A 28 13.46 -7.44 9.39
N SER A 29 12.43 -6.82 8.82
CA SER A 29 11.46 -7.46 7.92
C SER A 29 11.18 -6.65 6.67
N THR A 30 10.81 -7.33 5.58
CA THR A 30 10.42 -6.69 4.31
C THR A 30 9.00 -7.10 3.93
N ILE A 31 8.12 -6.11 3.78
CA ILE A 31 6.75 -6.27 3.31
C ILE A 31 6.72 -6.05 1.80
N PHE A 32 6.18 -6.99 1.04
CA PHE A 32 5.95 -6.87 -0.39
C PHE A 32 4.46 -6.71 -0.70
N LEU A 33 4.10 -5.55 -1.24
CA LEU A 33 2.78 -5.19 -1.75
C LEU A 33 2.79 -5.39 -3.26
N ASP A 34 2.04 -6.36 -3.75
CA ASP A 34 1.80 -6.56 -5.19
C ASP A 34 0.43 -5.98 -5.56
N GLU A 35 0.22 -5.64 -6.82
CA GLU A 35 -1.05 -5.09 -7.32
C GLU A 35 -1.54 -3.84 -6.53
N LEU A 36 -0.63 -2.90 -6.22
CA LEU A 36 -0.98 -1.70 -5.46
C LEU A 36 -2.07 -0.86 -6.17
N GLU A 37 -2.27 -1.04 -7.49
CA GLU A 37 -3.38 -0.46 -8.25
C GLU A 37 -4.77 -0.80 -7.71
N SER A 38 -4.96 -1.99 -7.11
CA SER A 38 -6.22 -2.40 -6.47
C SER A 38 -6.60 -1.48 -5.30
N VAL A 39 -5.58 -0.91 -4.64
CA VAL A 39 -5.68 0.04 -3.51
C VAL A 39 -5.61 1.50 -4.00
N MET A 40 -4.90 1.78 -5.10
CA MET A 40 -4.68 3.13 -5.64
C MET A 40 -5.83 3.69 -6.49
N SER A 41 -6.94 2.95 -6.65
CA SER A 41 -8.11 3.45 -7.38
C SER A 41 -8.53 4.85 -6.88
N GLN A 42 -8.77 5.77 -7.83
CA GLN A 42 -8.88 7.20 -7.56
C GLN A 42 -10.03 7.51 -6.60
N ARG A 43 -9.77 8.46 -5.69
CA ARG A 43 -10.82 9.20 -4.98
C ARG A 43 -11.39 10.24 -5.96
N GLY A 44 -12.48 9.93 -6.64
CA GLY A 44 -13.53 10.90 -6.94
C GLY A 44 -13.58 11.49 -8.34
N THR A 45 -13.59 10.69 -9.41
CA THR A 45 -13.82 11.25 -10.77
C THR A 45 -14.73 10.43 -11.70
N ALA A 46 -15.13 9.19 -11.36
CA ALA A 46 -16.13 8.47 -12.16
C ALA A 46 -17.54 8.62 -11.57
N PRO A 47 -18.53 9.16 -12.32
CA PRO A 47 -19.92 9.16 -11.90
C PRO A 47 -20.47 7.72 -12.01
N GLY A 48 -20.19 6.90 -10.99
CA GLY A 48 -20.53 5.48 -11.02
C GLY A 48 -19.71 4.63 -10.06
N GLY A 49 -19.77 4.95 -8.77
CA GLY A 49 -19.51 4.00 -7.68
C GLY A 49 -18.07 3.52 -7.54
N GLU A 50 -17.29 4.22 -6.72
CA GLU A 50 -16.11 3.62 -6.09
C GLU A 50 -16.57 2.43 -5.25
N HIS A 51 -15.93 1.29 -5.40
CA HIS A 51 -16.25 0.10 -4.60
C HIS A 51 -15.86 0.42 -3.13
N GLU A 52 -16.83 0.59 -2.22
CA GLU A 52 -16.59 0.97 -0.82
C GLU A 52 -15.53 0.07 -0.13
N GLY A 53 -15.41 -1.19 -0.57
CA GLY A 53 -14.38 -2.12 -0.10
C GLY A 53 -12.94 -1.66 -0.36
N SER A 54 -12.66 -1.06 -1.53
CA SER A 54 -11.32 -0.56 -1.87
C SER A 54 -10.96 0.68 -1.02
N LEU A 55 -11.93 1.55 -0.73
CA LEU A 55 -11.74 2.71 0.16
C LEU A 55 -11.40 2.32 1.59
N ARG A 56 -12.05 1.27 2.12
CA ARG A 56 -11.77 0.75 3.47
C ARG A 56 -10.37 0.15 3.54
N MET A 57 -10.02 -0.73 2.59
CA MET A 57 -8.68 -1.32 2.47
C MET A 57 -7.58 -0.26 2.35
N LYS A 58 -7.78 0.75 1.51
CA LYS A 58 -6.86 1.90 1.38
C LYS A 58 -6.68 2.67 2.68
N THR A 59 -7.77 2.92 3.39
CA THR A 59 -7.72 3.66 4.66
C THR A 59 -6.95 2.85 5.71
N GLU A 60 -7.22 1.55 5.81
CA GLU A 60 -6.56 0.67 6.76
C GLU A 60 -5.06 0.56 6.46
N LEU A 61 -4.68 0.36 5.20
CA LEU A 61 -3.28 0.33 4.76
C LEU A 61 -2.53 1.64 5.07
N LEU A 62 -3.14 2.80 4.79
CA LEU A 62 -2.54 4.11 5.11
C LEU A 62 -2.36 4.32 6.62
N VAL A 63 -3.33 3.90 7.43
CA VAL A 63 -3.25 3.97 8.91
C VAL A 63 -2.11 3.08 9.42
N GLN A 64 -1.97 1.86 8.90
CA GLN A 64 -0.88 0.96 9.30
C GLN A 64 0.49 1.50 8.87
N MET A 65 0.60 2.08 7.66
CA MET A 65 1.82 2.71 7.18
C MET A 65 2.24 3.92 8.04
N ASP A 66 1.29 4.76 8.47
CA ASP A 66 1.58 5.86 9.40
C ASP A 66 2.07 5.31 10.77
N GLY A 67 1.47 4.21 11.23
CA GLY A 67 1.91 3.50 12.43
C GLY A 67 3.34 2.97 12.32
N LEU A 68 3.76 2.46 11.16
CA LEU A 68 5.15 2.07 10.92
C LEU A 68 6.10 3.26 10.87
N ALA A 69 5.73 4.33 10.16
CA ALA A 69 6.60 5.51 9.97
C ALA A 69 6.96 6.21 11.28
N ARG A 70 6.09 6.13 12.29
CA ARG A 70 6.33 6.66 13.63
C ARG A 70 7.20 5.78 14.52
N SER A 71 7.57 4.60 14.03
CA SER A 71 8.26 3.57 14.79
C SER A 71 9.69 3.41 14.32
N GLU A 72 10.57 3.01 15.22
CA GLU A 72 12.01 2.84 14.96
C GLU A 72 12.34 1.46 14.35
N ASP A 73 11.30 0.67 14.07
CA ASP A 73 11.39 -0.70 13.58
C ASP A 73 11.97 -0.75 12.16
N LEU A 74 12.95 -1.63 11.92
CA LEU A 74 13.59 -1.81 10.61
C LEU A 74 12.69 -2.61 9.65
N VAL A 75 11.58 -2.00 9.23
CA VAL A 75 10.61 -2.58 8.28
C VAL A 75 10.70 -1.87 6.93
N PHE A 76 11.04 -2.63 5.89
CA PHE A 76 11.03 -2.13 4.51
C PHE A 76 9.71 -2.47 3.83
N VAL A 77 9.09 -1.50 3.17
CA VAL A 77 7.88 -1.74 2.36
C VAL A 77 8.22 -1.56 0.89
N LEU A 78 8.03 -2.62 0.12
CA LEU A 78 8.17 -2.63 -1.33
C LEU A 78 6.78 -2.71 -1.94
N ALA A 79 6.48 -1.85 -2.91
CA ALA A 79 5.23 -1.90 -3.63
C ALA A 79 5.45 -2.02 -5.14
N ALA A 80 4.77 -2.97 -5.76
CA ALA A 80 4.70 -3.15 -7.20
C ALA A 80 3.33 -2.69 -7.69
N SER A 81 3.32 -2.01 -8.85
CA SER A 81 2.08 -1.68 -9.54
C SER A 81 2.26 -1.78 -11.05
N ASN A 82 1.19 -2.22 -11.71
CA ASN A 82 1.12 -2.26 -13.17
C ASN A 82 0.61 -0.93 -13.77
N LEU A 83 0.31 0.07 -12.94
CA LEU A 83 -0.09 1.39 -13.41
C LEU A 83 1.11 2.20 -13.90
N PRO A 84 0.91 3.08 -14.89
CA PRO A 84 1.96 4.00 -15.33
C PRO A 84 2.43 4.85 -14.14
N CYS A 85 3.75 5.07 -14.04
CA CYS A 85 4.39 5.81 -12.94
C CYS A 85 3.77 7.19 -12.66
N ASN A 86 3.17 7.82 -13.67
CA ASN A 86 2.44 9.07 -13.54
C ASN A 86 1.32 8.96 -12.49
N HIS A 87 0.59 7.84 -12.48
CA HIS A 87 -0.52 7.61 -11.56
C HIS A 87 -0.07 7.52 -10.10
N ILE A 88 1.12 6.95 -9.85
CA ILE A 88 1.71 6.83 -8.51
C ILE A 88 2.17 8.20 -8.00
N HIS A 89 2.80 9.02 -8.85
CA HIS A 89 3.22 10.37 -8.49
C HIS A 89 2.02 11.28 -8.16
N PHE A 90 0.95 11.20 -8.95
CA PHE A 90 -0.30 11.93 -8.70
C PHE A 90 -0.97 11.47 -7.40
N TRP A 91 -1.06 10.17 -7.15
CA TRP A 91 -1.61 9.62 -5.89
C TRP A 91 -0.80 10.05 -4.66
N ALA A 92 0.53 9.91 -4.70
CA ALA A 92 1.42 10.31 -3.60
C ALA A 92 1.37 11.82 -3.32
N SER A 93 1.06 12.63 -4.34
CA SER A 93 0.89 14.08 -4.20
C SER A 93 -0.55 14.53 -3.93
N GLY A 94 -1.51 13.58 -3.80
CA GLY A 94 -2.92 13.88 -3.60
C GLY A 94 -3.59 14.63 -4.76
N ARG A 95 -2.97 14.62 -5.95
CA ARG A 95 -3.46 15.30 -7.14
C ARG A 95 -4.21 14.30 -8.04
N SER A 96 -5.27 14.76 -8.70
CA SER A 96 -5.95 13.98 -9.74
C SER A 96 -5.04 13.88 -10.97
N CYS A 97 -4.85 12.68 -11.53
CA CYS A 97 -4.18 12.51 -12.81
C CYS A 97 -4.92 13.35 -13.88
N PRO A 98 -4.21 14.17 -14.68
CA PRO A 98 -4.83 14.81 -15.83
C PRO A 98 -5.36 13.71 -16.76
N PRO A 99 -6.54 13.88 -17.38
CA PRO A 99 -7.01 12.95 -18.38
C PRO A 99 -5.93 12.83 -19.45
N CYS A 100 -5.51 11.61 -19.75
CA CYS A 100 -4.65 11.32 -20.89
C CYS A 100 -5.37 11.89 -22.11
N LEU A 101 -4.94 13.07 -22.59
CA LEU A 101 -5.42 13.60 -23.86
C LEU A 101 -5.07 12.57 -24.95
N PRO A 102 -5.96 12.36 -25.94
CA PRO A 102 -5.77 11.38 -27.00
C PRO A 102 -4.54 11.67 -27.87
#